data_AF-Q9XFE2-F1
#
_entry.id   AF-Q9XFE2-F1
#
_cell.length_a   1.000
_cell.length_b   1.000
_cell.length_c   1.000
_cell.angle_alpha   90.00
_cell.angle_beta   90.00
_cell.angle_gamma   90.00
#
_symmetry.space_group_name_H-M   'P 1'
#
loop_
_entity.id
_entity.type
_entity.pdbx_description
1 polymer ?
#
loop_
_entity_poly.entity_id
_entity_poly.type
_entity_poly.pdbx_seq_one_letter_code
_entity_poly.pdbx_strand_id
1 'polypeptide(L)'
;PNHNHQLATASTMRMLKAKKIRLKARAARENLVDDTVRTPEFGSEDEAYEFYSMYAGKIGFNVRRASMTMNAENVITRRMFVCSKEGFREKKRGAKRVKKPRPETRTGCPACMVIRLTSNGKYHVTEFVTFHNHQLGATV
;
A
#
# COMPACT_ATOMS: atom_id res chain seq x y z
N PRO A 1 40.81 11.60 16.35
CA PRO A 1 40.15 10.36 15.86
C PRO A 1 39.90 10.43 14.35
N ASN A 2 40.66 9.66 13.56
CA ASN A 2 40.55 9.62 12.11
C ASN A 2 39.27 8.82 11.75
N HIS A 3 38.17 9.50 11.44
CA HIS A 3 36.89 8.85 11.16
C HIS A 3 36.82 8.39 9.70
N ASN A 4 37.52 7.29 9.38
CA ASN A 4 37.51 6.61 8.08
C ASN A 4 36.16 5.91 7.82
N HIS A 5 35.09 6.69 7.61
CA HIS A 5 33.81 6.17 7.16
C HIS A 5 33.38 6.89 5.89
N GLN A 6 32.92 6.10 4.92
CA GLN A 6 32.44 6.63 3.66
C GLN A 6 31.09 7.33 3.88
N LEU A 7 30.96 8.56 3.40
CA LEU A 7 29.71 9.33 3.49
C LEU A 7 28.60 8.63 2.70
N ALA A 8 27.38 8.65 3.23
CA ALA A 8 26.23 8.05 2.56
C ALA A 8 25.94 8.74 1.22
N THR A 9 25.72 7.95 0.17
CA THR A 9 25.38 8.49 -1.16
C THR A 9 24.00 9.16 -1.17
N ALA A 10 23.77 10.06 -2.13
CA ALA A 10 22.45 10.67 -2.35
C ALA A 10 21.35 9.63 -2.61
N SER A 11 21.68 8.51 -3.24
CA SER A 11 20.76 7.38 -3.44
C SER A 11 20.36 6.76 -2.11
N THR A 12 21.35 6.46 -1.26
CA THR A 12 21.14 5.94 0.09
C THR A 12 20.25 6.86 0.91
N MET A 13 20.51 8.18 0.88
CA MET A 13 19.68 9.16 1.58
C MET A 13 18.22 9.17 1.08
N ARG A 14 17.99 9.10 -0.23
CA ARG A 14 16.62 9.02 -0.80
C ARG A 14 15.90 7.74 -0.37
N MET A 15 16.59 6.60 -0.40
CA MET A 15 16.04 5.32 0.05
C MET A 15 15.66 5.36 1.53
N LEU A 16 16.53 5.88 2.40
CA LEU A 16 16.25 6.02 3.83
C LEU A 16 15.05 6.93 4.08
N LYS A 17 14.94 8.03 3.35
CA LYS A 17 13.78 8.93 3.43
C LYS A 17 12.49 8.21 3.02
N ALA A 18 12.50 7.47 1.92
CA ALA A 18 11.34 6.69 1.47
C ALA A 18 10.97 5.59 2.49
N LYS A 19 11.95 4.87 3.05
CA LYS A 19 11.73 3.89 4.12
C LYS A 19 11.08 4.52 5.35
N LYS A 20 11.56 5.69 5.80
CA LYS A 20 10.99 6.44 6.94
C LYS A 20 9.54 6.83 6.67
N ILE A 21 9.23 7.29 5.46
CA ILE A 21 7.85 7.63 5.07
C ILE A 21 6.95 6.39 5.10
N ARG A 22 7.39 5.25 4.53
CA ARG A 22 6.62 4.00 4.54
C ARG A 22 6.37 3.48 5.96
N LEU A 23 7.39 3.54 6.83
CA LEU A 23 7.26 3.14 8.23
C LEU A 23 6.23 3.98 8.97
N LYS A 24 6.31 5.31 8.82
CA LYS A 24 5.31 6.23 9.39
C LYS A 24 3.89 5.93 8.88
N ALA A 25 3.74 5.70 7.58
CA ALA A 25 2.45 5.36 6.99
C ALA A 25 1.90 4.02 7.53
N ARG A 26 2.77 3.02 7.77
CA ARG A 26 2.37 1.75 8.39
C ARG A 26 1.88 1.95 9.82
N ALA A 27 2.65 2.66 10.65
CA ALA A 27 2.27 2.96 12.03
C ALA A 27 0.94 3.73 12.12
N ALA A 28 0.70 4.68 11.19
CA ALA A 28 -0.55 5.41 11.15
C ALA A 28 -1.77 4.51 10.79
N ARG A 29 -1.57 3.47 9.98
CA ARG A 29 -2.64 2.53 9.61
C ARG A 29 -2.92 1.48 10.67
N GLU A 30 -1.94 1.14 11.50
CA GLU A 30 -2.11 0.15 12.57
C GLU A 30 -3.26 0.52 13.51
N ASN A 31 -3.41 1.81 13.83
CA ASN A 31 -4.53 2.32 14.64
C ASN A 31 -5.88 2.37 13.90
N LEU A 32 -5.91 2.02 12.61
CA LEU A 32 -7.11 2.02 11.77
C LEU A 32 -7.49 0.61 11.31
N VAL A 33 -6.79 -0.42 11.80
CA VAL A 33 -7.11 -1.81 11.48
C VAL A 33 -8.46 -2.15 12.11
N ASP A 34 -9.33 -2.76 11.31
CA ASP A 34 -10.64 -3.22 11.71
C ASP A 34 -10.62 -4.73 11.95
N ASP A 35 -10.40 -5.11 13.21
CA ASP A 35 -10.32 -6.52 13.64
C ASP A 35 -11.69 -7.23 13.62
N THR A 36 -12.78 -6.50 13.39
CA THR A 36 -14.13 -7.09 13.33
C THR A 36 -14.43 -7.75 11.98
N VAL A 37 -13.65 -7.41 10.95
CA VAL A 37 -13.82 -7.95 9.59
C VAL A 37 -13.32 -9.39 9.54
N ARG A 38 -14.25 -10.33 9.40
CA ARG A 38 -13.91 -11.73 9.08
C ARG A 38 -13.32 -11.82 7.68
N THR A 39 -12.11 -12.34 7.58
CA THR A 39 -11.41 -12.54 6.31
C THR A 39 -11.06 -14.02 6.13
N PRO A 40 -11.26 -14.59 4.94
CA PRO A 40 -10.85 -15.96 4.64
C PRO A 40 -9.33 -16.07 4.42
N GLU A 41 -8.83 -17.29 4.40
CA GLU A 41 -7.50 -17.59 3.84
C GLU A 41 -7.59 -17.72 2.32
N PHE A 42 -6.50 -17.39 1.61
CA PHE A 42 -6.42 -17.47 0.15
C PHE A 42 -5.31 -18.41 -0.29
N GLY A 43 -5.54 -19.15 -1.39
CA GLY A 43 -4.51 -19.97 -2.03
C GLY A 43 -3.54 -19.15 -2.87
N SER A 44 -3.94 -17.96 -3.32
CA SER A 44 -3.16 -17.13 -4.24
C SER A 44 -3.30 -15.62 -3.99
N GLU A 45 -2.41 -14.82 -4.60
CA GLU A 45 -2.51 -13.36 -4.59
C GLU A 45 -3.76 -12.88 -5.33
N ASP A 46 -4.14 -13.58 -6.40
CA ASP A 46 -5.28 -13.24 -7.24
C ASP A 46 -6.61 -13.47 -6.52
N GLU A 47 -6.78 -14.59 -5.81
CA GLU A 47 -7.96 -14.83 -4.97
C GLU A 47 -8.16 -13.73 -3.92
N ALA A 48 -7.07 -13.30 -3.27
CA ALA A 48 -7.12 -12.20 -2.32
C ALA A 48 -7.47 -10.86 -3.01
N TYR A 49 -6.94 -10.62 -4.20
CA TYR A 49 -7.28 -9.44 -4.99
C TYR A 49 -8.76 -9.42 -5.38
N GLU A 50 -9.32 -10.56 -5.80
CA GLU A 50 -10.73 -10.70 -6.14
C GLU A 50 -11.63 -10.45 -4.92
N PHE A 51 -11.30 -11.04 -3.78
CA PHE A 51 -12.01 -10.79 -2.52
C PHE A 51 -12.09 -9.30 -2.18
N TYR A 52 -10.95 -8.61 -2.22
CA TYR A 52 -10.92 -7.18 -1.91
C TYR A 52 -11.57 -6.33 -3.00
N SER A 53 -11.53 -6.77 -4.27
CA SER A 53 -12.23 -6.11 -5.37
C SER A 53 -13.75 -6.22 -5.24
N MET A 54 -14.27 -7.38 -4.80
CA MET A 54 -15.68 -7.55 -4.49
C MET A 54 -16.12 -6.66 -3.33
N TYR A 55 -15.32 -6.62 -2.25
CA TYR A 55 -15.55 -5.68 -1.14
C TYR A 55 -15.57 -4.23 -1.64
N ALA A 56 -14.57 -3.85 -2.44
CA ALA A 56 -14.46 -2.51 -2.99
C ALA A 56 -15.63 -2.12 -3.91
N GLY A 57 -16.15 -3.07 -4.69
CA GLY A 57 -17.35 -2.88 -5.50
C GLY A 57 -18.59 -2.58 -4.64
N LYS A 58 -18.77 -3.31 -3.53
CA LYS A 58 -19.88 -3.08 -2.58
C LYS A 58 -19.78 -1.75 -1.85
N ILE A 59 -18.57 -1.36 -1.46
CA ILE A 59 -18.32 -0.11 -0.72
C ILE A 59 -18.20 1.11 -1.64
N GLY A 60 -17.89 0.91 -2.92
CA GLY A 60 -17.84 1.98 -3.92
C GLY A 60 -16.46 2.60 -4.12
N PHE A 61 -15.41 1.79 -4.17
CA PHE A 61 -14.09 2.25 -4.58
C PHE A 61 -13.40 1.26 -5.52
N ASN A 62 -12.29 1.71 -6.13
CA ASN A 62 -11.47 0.87 -7.00
C ASN A 62 -10.20 0.42 -6.27
N VAL A 63 -9.79 -0.82 -6.51
CA VAL A 63 -8.59 -1.42 -5.92
C VAL A 63 -7.37 -1.23 -6.81
N ARG A 64 -6.20 -1.06 -6.21
CA ARG A 64 -4.89 -1.12 -6.87
C ARG A 64 -3.96 -2.08 -6.11
N ARG A 65 -3.20 -2.88 -6.86
CA ARG A 65 -2.05 -3.63 -6.35
C ARG A 65 -0.91 -2.65 -6.01
N ALA A 66 -0.48 -2.62 -4.76
CA ALA A 66 0.55 -1.72 -4.26
C ALA A 66 1.87 -2.49 -4.00
N SER A 67 2.46 -2.34 -2.81
CA SER A 67 3.74 -2.96 -2.49
C SER A 67 3.64 -4.48 -2.40
N MET A 68 4.69 -5.16 -2.86
CA MET A 68 4.92 -6.58 -2.58
C MET A 68 6.31 -6.82 -2.00
N THR A 69 6.45 -7.93 -1.29
CA THR A 69 7.73 -8.48 -0.84
C THR A 69 7.79 -9.91 -1.31
N MET A 70 8.94 -10.31 -1.85
CA MET A 70 9.21 -11.67 -2.31
C MET A 70 10.36 -12.27 -1.50
N ASN A 71 10.39 -13.58 -1.38
CA ASN A 71 11.55 -14.32 -0.87
C ASN A 71 12.61 -14.52 -1.99
N ALA A 72 13.70 -15.22 -1.68
CA ALA A 72 14.76 -15.54 -2.64
C ALA A 72 14.30 -16.43 -3.80
N GLU A 73 13.20 -17.16 -3.62
CA GLU A 73 12.58 -18.06 -4.61
C GLU A 73 11.52 -17.34 -5.46
N ASN A 74 11.44 -16.00 -5.39
CA ASN A 74 10.45 -15.16 -6.07
C ASN A 74 8.99 -15.41 -5.66
N VAL A 75 8.74 -16.08 -4.55
CA VAL A 75 7.42 -16.25 -3.97
C VAL A 75 7.01 -14.99 -3.23
N ILE A 76 5.81 -14.47 -3.50
CA ILE A 76 5.26 -13.30 -2.82
C ILE A 76 4.97 -13.68 -1.35
N THR A 77 5.70 -13.09 -0.41
CA THR A 77 5.48 -13.33 1.04
C THR A 77 4.55 -12.30 1.67
N ARG A 78 4.45 -11.11 1.06
CA ARG A 78 3.55 -10.04 1.49
C ARG A 78 3.03 -9.29 0.28
N ARG A 79 1.74 -8.99 0.27
CA ARG A 79 1.12 -8.11 -0.72
C ARG A 79 0.19 -7.11 -0.06
N MET A 80 0.14 -5.90 -0.60
CA MET A 80 -0.77 -4.84 -0.17
C MET A 80 -1.66 -4.41 -1.33
N PHE A 81 -2.97 -4.41 -1.09
CA PHE A 81 -4.00 -3.88 -1.96
C PHE A 81 -4.55 -2.59 -1.34
N VAL A 82 -4.79 -1.58 -2.15
CA VAL A 82 -5.14 -0.23 -1.67
C VAL A 82 -6.28 0.38 -2.47
N CYS A 83 -6.96 1.34 -1.88
CA CYS A 83 -7.84 2.23 -2.63
C CYS A 83 -7.07 2.96 -3.75
N SER A 84 -7.72 3.20 -4.89
CA SER A 84 -7.15 3.95 -6.02
C SER A 84 -6.67 5.35 -5.64
N LYS A 85 -7.27 5.96 -4.60
CA LYS A 85 -6.89 7.27 -4.05
C LYS A 85 -5.83 7.21 -2.94
N GLU A 86 -5.21 6.05 -2.72
CA GLU A 86 -4.13 5.88 -1.71
C GLU A 86 -2.88 6.71 -2.04
N GLY A 87 -2.25 7.20 -0.96
CA GLY A 87 -0.97 7.90 -1.00
C GLY A 87 -1.07 9.31 -1.56
N PHE A 88 0.09 9.92 -1.80
CA PHE A 88 0.19 11.25 -2.43
C PHE A 88 1.17 11.15 -3.59
N ARG A 89 0.89 11.81 -4.71
CA ARG A 89 1.86 11.89 -5.80
C ARG A 89 3.05 12.74 -5.36
N GLU A 90 4.25 12.19 -5.52
CA GLU A 90 5.46 12.99 -5.34
C GLU A 90 5.48 14.13 -6.38
N LYS A 91 5.55 15.37 -5.89
CA LYS A 91 5.81 16.53 -6.74
C LYS A 91 7.19 16.36 -7.36
N LYS A 92 7.26 16.02 -8.66
CA LYS A 92 8.53 15.95 -9.39
C LYS A 92 9.20 17.33 -9.34
N ARG A 93 10.31 17.46 -8.61
CA ARG A 93 11.13 18.67 -8.62
C ARG A 93 11.69 18.87 -10.03
N GLY A 94 11.45 20.04 -10.64
CA GLY A 94 11.98 20.39 -11.96
C GLY A 94 11.17 19.90 -13.17
N ALA A 95 9.97 19.35 -12.99
CA ALA A 95 9.09 19.11 -14.13
C ALA A 95 8.67 20.48 -14.71
N LYS A 96 9.20 20.83 -15.90
CA LYS A 96 8.70 21.92 -16.75
C LYS A 96 7.17 21.90 -16.70
N ARG A 97 6.51 23.06 -16.56
CA ARG A 97 5.05 23.20 -16.55
C ARG A 97 4.46 22.31 -17.65
N VAL A 98 3.93 21.15 -17.27
CA VAL A 98 3.34 20.21 -18.23
C VAL A 98 2.07 20.90 -18.73
N LYS A 99 1.94 21.11 -20.05
CA LYS A 99 0.83 21.88 -20.64
C LYS A 99 -0.57 21.40 -20.21
N LYS A 100 -0.70 20.13 -19.82
CA LYS A 100 -1.90 19.52 -19.24
C LYS A 100 -1.51 18.55 -18.12
N PRO A 101 -1.39 19.00 -16.86
CA PRO A 101 -1.09 18.09 -15.77
C PRO A 101 -2.29 17.15 -15.56
N ARG A 102 -2.05 15.83 -15.49
CA ARG A 102 -3.07 14.87 -15.05
C ARG A 102 -3.61 15.30 -13.67
N PRO A 103 -4.94 15.34 -13.47
CA PRO A 103 -5.53 15.66 -12.17
C PRO A 103 -4.93 14.81 -11.05
N GLU A 104 -4.75 15.41 -9.88
CA GLU A 104 -4.32 14.67 -8.69
C GLU A 104 -5.49 13.81 -8.21
N THR A 105 -5.41 12.51 -8.43
CA THR A 105 -6.48 11.57 -8.04
C THR A 105 -6.23 10.91 -6.68
N ARG A 106 -5.03 11.06 -6.10
CA ARG A 106 -4.64 10.46 -4.82
C ARG A 106 -4.82 11.46 -3.68
N THR A 107 -5.64 11.10 -2.70
CA THR A 107 -6.01 11.97 -1.57
C THR A 107 -5.35 11.54 -0.26
N GLY A 108 -4.46 10.55 -0.29
CA GLY A 108 -3.88 9.98 0.93
C GLY A 108 -4.79 8.96 1.61
N CYS A 109 -5.72 8.35 0.88
CA CYS A 109 -6.67 7.38 1.43
C CYS A 109 -5.93 6.21 2.12
N PRO A 110 -6.26 5.87 3.38
CA PRO A 110 -5.56 4.81 4.11
C PRO A 110 -6.16 3.41 3.89
N ALA A 111 -7.35 3.31 3.29
CA ALA A 111 -8.05 2.04 3.05
C ALA A 111 -7.17 1.04 2.29
N CYS A 112 -6.96 -0.12 2.90
CA CYS A 112 -6.11 -1.17 2.37
C CYS A 112 -6.42 -2.55 2.94
N MET A 113 -5.97 -3.57 2.22
CA MET A 113 -5.86 -4.94 2.70
C MET A 113 -4.43 -5.43 2.51
N VAL A 114 -3.84 -6.03 3.54
CA VAL A 114 -2.49 -6.62 3.49
C VAL A 114 -2.57 -8.11 3.78
N ILE A 115 -2.06 -8.91 2.86
CA ILE A 115 -1.93 -10.36 3.03
C ILE A 115 -0.48 -10.77 3.27
N ARG A 116 -0.30 -11.85 4.03
CA ARG A 116 0.99 -12.52 4.24
C ARG A 116 0.89 -14.03 4.03
N LEU A 117 1.91 -14.58 3.40
CA LEU A 117 2.06 -16.02 3.23
C LEU A 117 2.38 -16.66 4.59
N THR A 118 1.67 -17.73 4.94
CA THR A 118 1.91 -18.55 6.13
C THR A 118 2.81 -19.73 5.79
N SER A 119 3.31 -20.42 6.83
CA SER A 119 4.02 -21.70 6.69
C SER A 119 3.19 -22.78 5.98
N ASN A 120 1.86 -22.65 5.98
CA ASN A 120 0.95 -23.62 5.38
C ASN A 120 0.74 -23.36 3.87
N GLY A 121 1.50 -22.42 3.28
CA GLY A 121 1.42 -22.08 1.86
C GLY A 121 0.20 -21.25 1.47
N LYS A 122 -0.59 -20.78 2.45
CA LYS A 122 -1.77 -19.92 2.23
C LYS A 122 -1.53 -18.49 2.66
N TYR A 123 -2.29 -17.56 2.10
CA TYR A 123 -2.28 -16.17 2.50
C TYR A 123 -3.38 -15.89 3.54
N HIS A 124 -3.02 -15.16 4.60
CA HIS A 124 -3.97 -14.60 5.57
C HIS A 124 -3.91 -13.08 5.55
N VAL A 125 -5.03 -12.42 5.86
CA VAL A 125 -5.07 -10.96 6.03
C VAL A 125 -4.45 -10.58 7.37
N THR A 126 -3.57 -9.59 7.36
CA THR A 126 -2.87 -9.04 8.54
C THR A 126 -3.20 -7.60 8.85
N GLU A 127 -3.66 -6.84 7.85
CA GLU A 127 -4.13 -5.48 8.03
C GLU A 127 -5.37 -5.35 7.12
N PHE A 128 -6.52 -4.97 7.68
CA PHE A 128 -7.72 -4.61 6.93
C PHE A 128 -8.21 -3.26 7.43
N VAL A 129 -8.15 -2.23 6.58
CA VAL A 129 -8.52 -0.86 6.93
C VAL A 129 -9.71 -0.45 6.09
N THR A 130 -10.85 -0.24 6.75
CA THR A 130 -12.14 0.14 6.13
C THR A 130 -12.29 1.66 5.97
N PHE A 131 -11.50 2.45 6.69
CA PHE A 131 -11.62 3.91 6.72
C PHE A 131 -11.16 4.57 5.41
N HIS A 132 -12.03 5.41 4.83
CA HIS A 132 -11.75 6.25 3.66
C HIS A 132 -11.78 7.74 4.02
N ASN A 133 -10.88 8.51 3.43
CA ASN A 133 -10.81 9.97 3.62
C ASN A 133 -11.48 10.78 2.50
N HIS A 134 -12.32 10.12 1.69
CA HIS A 134 -12.98 10.71 0.54
C HIS A 134 -14.33 10.05 0.33
N GLN A 135 -15.20 10.75 -0.40
CA GLN A 135 -16.49 10.20 -0.81
C GLN A 135 -16.30 8.93 -1.65
N LEU A 136 -17.11 7.91 -1.35
CA LEU A 136 -17.19 6.65 -2.08
C LEU A 136 -18.25 6.76 -3.19
N GLY A 137 -18.06 6.00 -4.26
CA GLY A 137 -18.85 6.09 -5.49
C GLY A 137 -20.06 5.16 -5.58
N ALA A 138 -20.30 4.31 -4.58
CA ALA A 138 -21.48 3.44 -4.56
C ALA A 138 -22.43 3.87 -3.45
N THR A 139 -23.49 4.55 -3.86
CA THR A 139 -24.80 4.55 -3.24
C THR A 139 -25.75 4.03 -4.30
N VAL A 140 -26.04 2.73 -4.30
CA VAL A 140 -27.33 2.16 -4.72
C VAL A 140 -27.57 0.91 -3.87
#